data_AF-A0A1V9G5F5-F1
#
_entry.id   AF-A0A1V9G5F5-F1
#
_cell.length_a   1.000
_cell.length_b   1.000
_cell.length_c   1.000
_cell.angle_alpha   90.00
_cell.angle_beta   90.00
_cell.angle_gamma   90.00
#
_symmetry.space_group_name_H-M   'P 1'
#
loop_
_entity.id
_entity.type
_entity.pdbx_description
1 polymer ?
#
loop_
_entity_poly.entity_id
_entity_poly.type
_entity_poly.pdbx_seq_one_letter_code
_entity_poly.pdbx_strand_id
1 'polypeptide(L)'
;MEKVTLTKLYEVLAQKIGRSEAECLTYYVDVKIKDGLNTKIEILATKEDVHALRNEVKDNTISMQKWLMGTFITLVIMILGLYAAILLKH
;
A
#
# COMPACT_ATOMS: atom_id res chain seq x y z
N MET A 1 -17.69 26.45 -7.54
CA MET A 1 -16.37 26.84 -8.07
C MET A 1 -16.31 26.43 -9.53
N GLU A 2 -16.41 27.38 -10.45
CA GLU A 2 -16.34 27.12 -11.89
C GLU A 2 -14.92 26.61 -12.22
N LYS A 3 -14.81 25.43 -12.83
CA LYS A 3 -13.52 24.86 -13.23
C LYS A 3 -13.02 25.64 -14.46
N VAL A 4 -12.13 26.61 -14.23
CA VAL A 4 -11.46 27.33 -15.32
C VAL A 4 -10.51 26.34 -16.02
N THR A 5 -10.75 26.08 -17.30
CA THR A 5 -9.87 25.28 -18.16
C THR A 5 -8.63 26.09 -18.53
N LEU A 6 -7.49 25.41 -18.74
CA LEU A 6 -6.21 26.01 -19.15
C LEU A 6 -6.35 26.95 -20.36
N THR A 7 -7.24 26.60 -21.29
CA THR A 7 -7.58 27.39 -22.47
C THR A 7 -8.22 28.74 -22.11
N LYS A 8 -9.18 28.75 -21.18
CA LYS A 8 -9.80 30.00 -20.68
C LYS A 8 -8.79 30.86 -19.91
N LEU A 9 -7.87 30.23 -19.18
CA LEU A 9 -6.80 30.94 -18.46
C LEU A 9 -5.84 31.63 -19.44
N TYR A 10 -5.46 30.95 -20.53
CA TYR A 10 -4.64 31.53 -21.59
C TYR A 10 -5.32 32.73 -22.24
N GLU A 11 -6.60 32.61 -22.60
CA GLU A 11 -7.34 33.72 -23.25
C GLU A 11 -7.40 34.97 -22.38
N VAL A 12 -7.70 34.80 -21.07
CA VAL A 12 -7.79 35.92 -20.13
C VAL A 12 -6.43 36.57 -19.89
N LEU A 13 -5.36 35.76 -19.81
CA LEU A 13 -4.00 36.27 -19.64
C LEU A 13 -3.52 36.96 -20.92
N ALA A 14 -3.75 36.36 -22.09
CA ALA A 14 -3.30 36.92 -23.37
C ALA A 14 -3.93 38.29 -23.67
N GLN A 15 -5.15 38.53 -23.19
CA GLN A 15 -5.82 39.83 -23.30
C GLN A 15 -5.24 40.92 -22.37
N LYS A 16 -4.60 40.55 -21.25
CA LYS A 16 -4.15 41.51 -20.21
C LYS A 16 -2.64 41.74 -20.18
N ILE A 17 -1.85 40.72 -20.50
CA ILE A 17 -0.38 40.72 -20.40
C ILE A 17 0.29 40.30 -21.73
N GLY A 18 -0.50 39.98 -22.76
CA GLY A 18 0.03 39.58 -24.07
C GLY A 18 0.34 38.08 -24.16
N ARG A 19 0.46 37.59 -25.41
CA ARG A 19 0.48 36.14 -25.72
C ARG A 19 1.66 35.39 -25.09
N SER A 20 2.85 35.99 -25.12
CA SER A 20 4.09 35.35 -24.63
C SER A 20 4.04 35.09 -23.12
N GLU A 21 3.61 36.08 -22.35
CA GLU A 21 3.55 36.01 -20.88
C GLU A 21 2.40 35.11 -20.41
N ALA A 22 1.29 35.10 -21.17
CA ALA A 22 0.19 34.17 -20.97
C ALA A 22 0.57 32.72 -21.23
N GLU A 23 1.35 32.44 -22.27
CA GLU A 23 1.89 31.10 -22.57
C GLU A 23 2.81 30.61 -21.45
N CYS A 24 3.71 31.47 -20.96
CA CYS A 24 4.62 31.12 -19.88
C CYS A 24 3.89 30.78 -18.57
N LEU A 25 2.88 31.58 -18.21
CA LEU A 25 2.08 31.34 -17.00
C LEU A 25 1.16 30.11 -17.13
N THR A 26 0.55 29.90 -18.29
CA THR A 26 -0.28 28.71 -18.51
C THR A 26 0.57 27.43 -18.54
N TYR A 27 1.77 27.49 -19.13
CA TYR A 27 2.74 26.40 -19.05
C TYR A 27 3.18 26.11 -17.61
N TYR A 28 3.52 27.14 -16.83
CA TYR A 28 3.89 26.98 -15.42
C TYR A 28 2.78 26.31 -14.60
N VAL A 29 1.52 26.69 -14.85
CA VAL A 29 0.35 26.08 -14.20
C VAL A 29 0.16 24.63 -14.62
N ASP A 30 0.31 24.29 -15.91
CA ASP A 30 0.23 22.90 -16.39
C ASP A 30 1.30 22.01 -15.74
N VAL A 31 2.54 22.50 -15.68
CA VAL A 31 3.66 21.81 -15.02
C VAL A 31 3.37 21.61 -13.54
N LYS A 32 2.91 22.63 -12.81
CA LYS A 32 2.59 22.52 -11.38
C LYS A 32 1.44 21.57 -11.10
N ILE A 33 0.43 21.51 -11.96
CA ILE A 33 -0.69 20.57 -11.84
C ILE A 33 -0.21 19.13 -12.05
N LYS A 34 0.62 18.89 -13.07
CA LYS A 34 1.22 17.57 -13.33
C LYS A 34 2.11 17.11 -12.18
N ASP A 35 2.94 18.00 -11.66
CA ASP A 35 3.83 17.72 -10.54
C ASP A 35 3.04 17.37 -9.27
N GLY A 36 2.01 18.17 -8.95
CA GLY A 36 1.12 17.90 -7.82
C GLY A 36 0.27 16.62 -7.98
N LEU A 37 -0.02 16.19 -9.20
CA LEU A 37 -0.66 14.90 -9.47
C LEU A 37 0.33 13.74 -9.29
N ASN A 38 1.57 13.86 -9.79
CA ASN A 38 2.60 12.86 -9.61
C ASN A 38 2.93 12.63 -8.14
N THR A 39 3.11 13.70 -7.35
CA THR A 39 3.33 13.57 -5.89
C THR A 39 2.14 12.91 -5.19
N LYS A 40 0.90 13.20 -5.60
CA LYS A 40 -0.29 12.52 -5.04
C LYS A 40 -0.37 11.05 -5.43
N ILE A 41 0.12 10.67 -6.61
CA ILE A 41 0.24 9.28 -7.06
C ILE A 41 1.32 8.55 -6.25
N GLU A 42 2.45 9.21 -5.94
CA GLU A 42 3.51 8.63 -5.08
C GLU A 42 3.07 8.46 -3.62
N ILE A 43 2.21 9.34 -3.09
CA ILE A 43 1.68 9.25 -1.72
C ILE A 43 0.58 8.18 -1.59
N LEU A 44 -0.10 7.85 -2.69
CA LEU A 44 -1.03 6.73 -2.73
C LEU A 44 -0.21 5.44 -2.74
N ALA A 45 0.10 4.95 -1.53
CA ALA A 45 0.72 3.65 -1.24
C ALA A 45 0.46 2.68 -2.40
N THR A 46 1.54 2.36 -3.11
CA THR A 46 1.50 1.58 -4.34
C THR A 46 0.65 0.35 -4.06
N LYS A 47 -0.28 -0.02 -4.96
CA LYS A 47 -1.11 -1.22 -4.75
C LYS A 47 -0.23 -2.42 -4.37
N GLU A 48 0.98 -2.46 -4.91
CA GLU A 48 2.05 -3.40 -4.59
C GLU A 48 2.43 -3.43 -3.10
N ASP A 49 2.58 -2.29 -2.42
CA ASP A 49 2.92 -2.24 -0.99
C ASP A 49 1.81 -2.85 -0.12
N VAL A 50 0.54 -2.57 -0.48
CA VAL A 50 -0.62 -3.15 0.21
C VAL A 50 -0.69 -4.67 -0.02
N HIS A 51 -0.38 -5.12 -1.23
CA HIS A 51 -0.33 -6.55 -1.55
C HIS A 51 0.84 -7.27 -0.86
N ALA A 52 2.01 -6.64 -0.79
CA ALA A 52 3.18 -7.16 -0.08
C ALA A 52 2.88 -7.33 1.41
N LEU A 53 2.36 -6.28 2.06
CA LEU A 53 1.99 -6.32 3.48
C LEU A 53 0.93 -7.40 3.78
N ARG A 54 -0.06 -7.55 2.89
CA ARG A 54 -1.09 -8.59 3.04
C ARG A 54 -0.52 -10.01 2.93
N ASN A 55 0.46 -10.22 2.05
CA ASN A 55 1.10 -11.52 1.88
C ASN A 55 2.01 -11.84 3.07
N GLU A 56 2.80 -10.88 3.55
CA GLU A 56 3.67 -11.05 4.73
C GLU A 56 2.87 -11.42 5.99
N VAL A 57 1.73 -10.75 6.23
CA VAL A 57 0.84 -11.07 7.35
C VAL A 57 0.28 -12.48 7.22
N LYS A 58 -0.09 -12.90 6.00
CA LYS A 58 -0.62 -14.24 5.75
C LYS A 58 0.44 -15.33 5.94
N ASP A 59 1.66 -15.11 5.48
CA ASP A 59 2.74 -16.08 5.62
C ASP A 59 3.21 -16.22 7.07
N ASN A 60 3.25 -15.12 7.82
CA ASN A 60 3.58 -15.15 9.24
C ASN A 60 2.53 -15.90 10.07
N THR A 61 1.24 -15.68 9.79
CA THR A 61 0.15 -16.38 10.48
C THR A 61 0.12 -17.88 10.18
N ILE A 62 0.34 -18.28 8.92
CA ILE A 62 0.42 -19.70 8.53
C ILE A 62 1.62 -20.38 9.20
N SER A 63 2.77 -19.71 9.25
CA SER A 63 3.98 -20.25 9.87
C SER A 63 3.81 -20.47 11.37
N MET A 64 3.19 -19.50 12.07
CA MET A 64 2.87 -19.60 13.49
C MET A 64 1.89 -20.74 13.78
N GLN A 65 0.85 -20.90 12.96
CA GLN A 65 -0.12 -22.00 13.10
C GLN A 65 0.50 -23.37 12.90
N LYS A 66 1.37 -23.54 11.90
CA LYS A 66 2.10 -24.80 11.67
C LYS A 66 3.00 -25.14 12.85
N TRP A 67 3.71 -24.16 13.39
CA TRP A 67 4.57 -24.36 14.55
C TRP A 67 3.76 -24.77 15.79
N LEU A 68 2.63 -24.11 16.04
CA LEU A 68 1.72 -24.44 17.13
C LEU A 68 1.13 -25.86 17.01
N MET A 69 0.77 -26.29 15.79
CA MET A 69 0.29 -27.65 15.56
C MET A 69 1.38 -28.70 15.82
N GLY A 70 2.62 -28.43 15.40
CA GLY A 70 3.75 -29.32 15.65
C GLY A 70 4.06 -29.48 17.13
N THR A 71 4.04 -28.38 17.89
CA THR A 71 4.24 -28.44 19.35
C THR A 71 3.09 -29.17 20.04
N PHE A 72 1.84 -28.94 19.62
CA PHE A 72 0.68 -29.64 20.17
C PHE A 72 0.74 -31.16 19.97
N ILE A 73 1.05 -31.62 18.75
CA ILE A 73 1.17 -33.05 18.44
C ILE A 73 2.27 -33.68 19.30
N THR A 74 3.41 -33.01 19.44
CA THR A 74 4.53 -33.50 20.25
C THR A 74 4.14 -33.66 21.72
N LEU A 75 3.43 -32.68 22.28
CA LEU A 75 2.94 -32.73 23.66
C LEU A 75 1.95 -33.88 23.88
N VAL A 76 1.02 -34.10 22.95
CA VAL A 76 0.06 -35.21 23.03
C VAL A 76 0.80 -36.55 23.03
N ILE A 77 1.79 -36.74 22.15
CA ILE A 77 2.59 -37.97 22.10
C ILE A 77 3.35 -38.18 23.41
N MET A 78 3.95 -37.14 23.99
CA MET A 78 4.64 -37.23 25.27
C MET A 78 3.71 -37.66 26.40
N ILE A 79 2.52 -37.08 26.48
CA ILE A 79 1.52 -37.41 27.51
C ILE A 79 1.07 -38.87 27.33
N LEU A 80 0.73 -39.29 26.11
CA LEU A 80 0.34 -40.68 25.83
C LEU A 80 1.47 -41.67 26.15
N GLY A 81 2.71 -41.33 25.83
CA GLY A 81 3.88 -42.14 26.16
C GLY A 81 4.08 -42.30 27.67
N LEU A 82 3.88 -41.24 28.44
CA LEU A 82 3.91 -41.29 29.91
C LEU A 82 2.81 -42.20 30.48
N TYR A 83 1.58 -42.07 29.97
CA TYR A 83 0.47 -42.94 30.39
C TYR A 83 0.74 -44.41 30.08
N ALA A 84 1.22 -44.72 28.87
CA ALA A 84 1.56 -46.09 28.49
C ALA A 84 2.68 -46.67 29.36
N ALA A 85 3.72 -45.88 29.66
CA ALA A 85 4.83 -46.31 30.52
C ALA A 85 4.40 -46.59 31.97
N ILE A 86 3.50 -45.75 32.52
CA ILE A 86 2.95 -45.95 33.87
C ILE A 86 2.06 -47.20 33.91
N LEU A 87 1.22 -47.42 32.89
CA LEU A 87 0.30 -48.55 32.82
C LEU A 87 1.01 -49.88 32.58
N LEU A 88 2.12 -49.91 31.83
CA LEU A 88 2.94 -51.10 31.63
C LEU A 88 3.81 -51.47 32.86
N LYS A 89 4.03 -50.53 33.78
CA LYS A 89 4.83 -50.75 34.99
C LYS A 89 4.00 -51.33 36.14
N HIS A 90 2.68 -51.36 36.00
CA HIS A 90 1.73 -51.89 36.98
C HIS A 90 1.15 -53.24 36.51
#